data_AF-M0AK85-F1
#
_entry.id   AF-M0AK85-F1
#
_cell.length_a   1.000
_cell.length_b   1.000
_cell.length_c   1.000
_cell.angle_alpha   90.00
_cell.angle_beta   90.00
_cell.angle_gamma   90.00
#
_symmetry.space_group_name_H-M   'P 1'
#
loop_
_entity.id
_entity.type
_entity.pdbx_description
1 polymer ?
#
loop_
_entity_poly.entity_id
_entity_poly.type
_entity_poly.pdbx_seq_one_letter_code
_entity_poly.pdbx_strand_id
1 'polypeptide(L)' 'MAEFENPYVEEDPFVQAHFDCLDCGGKLWEYAVQGQMVCEECYGVFRSEQVFDAAVERTAD' A
#
# COMPACT_ATOMS: atom_id res chain seq x y z
N MET A 1 -5.62 -6.42 29.31
CA MET A 1 -5.97 -6.87 27.95
C MET A 1 -5.15 -8.11 27.70
N ALA A 2 -5.74 -9.21 27.24
CA ALA A 2 -5.00 -10.44 26.96
C ALA A 2 -4.29 -10.28 25.61
N GLU A 3 -3.00 -10.58 25.56
CA GLU A 3 -2.19 -10.60 24.35
C GLU A 3 -2.62 -11.84 23.54
N PHE A 4 -3.19 -11.63 22.36
CA PHE A 4 -3.56 -12.71 21.43
C PHE A 4 -2.44 -12.85 20.41
N GLU A 5 -1.62 -13.87 20.54
CA GLU A 5 -0.66 -14.26 19.49
C GLU A 5 -1.44 -14.94 18.36
N ASN A 6 -1.53 -14.28 17.20
CA ASN A 6 -2.19 -14.81 16.02
C ASN A 6 -1.21 -15.75 15.27
N PRO A 7 -1.43 -17.08 15.26
CA PRO A 7 -0.51 -18.02 14.62
C PRO A 7 -0.56 -17.99 13.08
N TYR A 8 -1.42 -17.17 12.49
CA TYR A 8 -1.63 -17.06 11.04
C TYR A 8 -1.09 -15.76 10.45
N VAL A 9 -0.50 -14.89 11.27
CA VAL A 9 -0.11 -13.54 10.86
C VAL A 9 1.33 -13.33 11.29
N GLU A 10 2.26 -13.68 10.39
CA GLU A 10 3.69 -13.41 10.54
C GLU A 10 4.03 -11.93 10.26
N GLU A 11 3.17 -11.25 9.50
CA GLU A 11 3.33 -9.84 9.13
C GLU A 11 2.39 -8.93 9.91
N ASP A 12 2.78 -7.68 10.19
CA ASP A 12 1.95 -6.74 10.95
C ASP A 12 0.57 -6.57 10.27
N PRO A 13 -0.57 -6.91 10.91
CA PRO A 13 -1.89 -6.76 10.32
C PRO A 13 -2.27 -5.30 10.04
N PHE A 14 -1.47 -4.35 10.52
CA PHE A 14 -1.58 -2.92 10.25
C PHE A 14 -0.60 -2.47 9.15
N VAL A 15 -0.33 -3.31 8.15
CA VAL A 15 0.28 -2.90 6.86
C VAL A 15 -0.38 -1.61 6.36
N GLN A 16 0.48 -0.70 5.88
CA GLN A 16 0.14 0.63 5.40
C GLN A 16 -1.15 0.62 4.56
N ALA A 17 -2.23 1.20 5.11
CA ALA A 17 -3.57 1.16 4.50
C ALA A 17 -3.70 1.97 3.20
N HIS A 18 -2.63 2.67 2.78
CA HIS A 18 -2.54 3.42 1.55
C HIS A 18 -1.08 3.54 1.11
N PHE A 19 -0.86 3.69 -0.20
CA PHE A 19 0.44 4.03 -0.74
C PHE A 19 0.53 5.52 -1.05
N ASP A 20 1.74 6.03 -1.24
CA ASP A 20 1.95 7.40 -1.71
C ASP A 20 1.98 7.41 -3.23
N CYS A 21 1.28 8.36 -3.83
CA CYS A 21 1.21 8.55 -5.27
C CYS A 21 2.60 8.89 -5.81
N LEU A 22 3.01 8.15 -6.85
CA LEU A 22 4.33 8.29 -7.46
C LEU A 22 4.55 9.68 -8.08
N ASP A 23 3.46 10.38 -8.44
CA ASP A 23 3.54 11.69 -9.11
C ASP A 23 3.37 12.88 -8.16
N CYS A 24 2.50 12.76 -7.14
CA CYS A 24 2.12 13.91 -6.30
C CYS A 24 2.21 13.68 -4.79
N GLY A 25 2.55 12.47 -4.33
CA GLY A 25 2.61 12.11 -2.91
C GLY A 25 1.25 12.05 -2.20
N GLY A 26 0.14 12.25 -2.91
CA GLY A 26 -1.21 12.01 -2.40
C GLY A 26 -1.49 10.53 -2.13
N LYS A 27 -2.61 10.20 -1.48
CA LYS A 27 -2.92 8.80 -1.15
C LYS A 27 -3.35 8.01 -2.39
N LEU A 28 -2.83 6.79 -2.51
CA LEU A 28 -3.24 5.79 -3.48
C LEU A 28 -4.14 4.75 -2.82
N TRP A 29 -5.25 4.46 -3.50
CA TRP A 29 -6.21 3.44 -3.10
C TRP A 29 -6.26 2.33 -4.14
N GLU A 30 -6.20 1.09 -3.67
CA GLU A 30 -6.21 -0.07 -4.54
C GLU A 30 -7.63 -0.51 -4.91
N TYR A 31 -7.86 -0.65 -6.23
CA TYR A 31 -8.98 -1.40 -6.75
C TYR A 31 -8.55 -2.86 -6.92
N ALA A 32 -8.70 -3.62 -5.84
CA ALA A 32 -8.19 -4.99 -5.68
C ALA A 32 -8.55 -5.96 -6.83
N VAL A 33 -9.66 -5.75 -7.55
CA VAL A 33 -10.07 -6.63 -8.65
C VAL A 33 -9.34 -6.36 -9.98
N GLN A 34 -8.69 -5.19 -10.12
CA GLN A 34 -8.03 -4.75 -11.36
C GLN A 34 -6.50 -4.68 -11.24
N GLY A 35 -5.95 -4.83 -10.03
CA GLY A 35 -4.50 -4.68 -9.81
C GLY A 35 -4.01 -3.27 -10.16
N GLN A 36 -4.87 -2.27 -9.90
CA GLN A 36 -4.60 -0.87 -10.18
C GLN A 36 -4.87 -0.02 -8.95
N MET A 37 -4.09 1.05 -8.80
CA MET A 37 -4.25 2.04 -7.75
C MET A 37 -4.55 3.40 -8.35
N VAL A 38 -5.45 4.15 -7.71
CA VAL A 38 -5.84 5.48 -8.15
C VAL A 38 -5.52 6.49 -7.07
N CYS A 39 -4.97 7.63 -7.49
CA CYS A 39 -4.74 8.77 -6.59
C CYS A 39 -5.98 9.64 -6.51
N GLU A 40 -6.41 9.98 -5.28
CA GLU A 40 -7.55 10.89 -5.09
C GLU A 40 -7.25 12.35 -5.43
N GLU A 41 -5.98 12.74 -5.41
CA GLU A 41 -5.56 14.13 -5.64
C GLU A 41 -5.35 14.43 -7.13
N CYS A 42 -4.56 13.59 -7.82
CA CYS A 42 -4.23 13.82 -9.23
C CYS A 42 -5.00 12.95 -10.21
N TYR A 43 -5.82 12.01 -9.72
CA TYR A 43 -6.53 11.01 -10.53
C TYR A 43 -5.62 10.14 -11.42
N GLY A 44 -4.32 10.09 -11.09
CA GLY A 44 -3.36 9.19 -11.72
C GLY A 44 -3.72 7.74 -11.44
N VAL A 45 -3.50 6.88 -12.44
CA VAL A 45 -3.77 5.44 -12.36
C VAL A 45 -2.46 4.69 -12.54
N PHE A 46 -2.12 3.85 -11.57
CA PHE A 46 -0.87 3.11 -11.50
C PHE A 46 -1.15 1.62 -11.41
N ARG A 47 -0.21 0.77 -11.85
CA ARG A 47 -0.29 -0.66 -11.57
C ARG A 47 0.12 -0.91 -10.12
N SER A 48 -0.61 -1.78 -9.41
CA SER A 48 -0.30 -2.11 -8.03
C SER A 48 1.15 -2.59 -7.86
N GLU A 49 1.65 -3.42 -8.79
CA GLU A 49 3.05 -3.91 -8.81
C GLU A 49 4.07 -2.76 -8.76
N GLN A 50 3.91 -1.74 -9.59
CA GLN A 50 4.82 -0.58 -9.61
C GLN A 50 4.82 0.19 -8.28
N VAL A 51 3.66 0.27 -7.64
CA VAL A 51 3.51 0.99 -6.36
C VAL A 51 4.11 0.18 -5.22
N PHE A 52 3.93 -1.15 -5.23
CA PHE A 52 4.54 -2.05 -4.24
C PHE A 52 6.06 -2.04 -4.34
N ASP A 53 6.63 -2.16 -5.55
CA ASP A 53 8.08 -2.11 -5.75
C ASP A 53 8.67 -0.81 -5.19
N ALA A 54 8.06 0.33 -5.53
CA ALA A 54 8.49 1.64 -5.04
C ALA A 54 8.37 1.80 -3.51
N ALA A 55 7.41 1.13 -2.86
CA ALA A 55 7.24 1.18 -1.41
C ALA A 55 8.29 0.34 -0.66
N VAL A 56 8.68 -0.81 -1.23
CA VAL A 56 9.75 -1.66 -0.68
C VAL A 56 11.09 -0.93 -0.75
N GLU A 57 11.40 -0.28 -1.88
CA GLU A 57 12.63 0.49 -2.05
C GLU A 57 12.76 1.64 -1.03
N ARG A 58 11.65 2.27 -0.64
CA ARG A 58 11.62 3.38 0.33
C ARG A 58 11.80 2.95 1.78
N THR A 59 11.51 1.69 2.11
CA THR A 59 11.59 1.19 3.50
C THR A 59 12.99 0.64 3.83
N ALA A 60 13.84 0.44 2.81
CA ALA A 60 15.20 -0.08 2.96
C ALA A 60 16.26 1.01 3.23
N ASP A 61 15.86 2.28 3.37
CA ASP A 61 16.72 3.45 3.69
C ASP A 61 16.71 3.77 5.19
#